data_AF-A0A9R1WP70-F1
#
_entry.id   AF-A0A9R1WP70-F1
#
_cell.length_a   1.000
_cell.length_b   1.000
_cell.length_c   1.000
_cell.angle_alpha   90.00
_cell.angle_beta   90.00
_cell.angle_gamma   90.00
#
_symmetry.space_group_name_H-M   'P 1'
#
loop_
_entity.id
_entity.type
_entity.pdbx_description
1 polymer ?
#
loop_
_entity_poly.entity_id
_entity_poly.type
_entity_poly.pdbx_seq_one_letter_code
_entity_poly.pdbx_strand_id
1 'polypeptide(L)'
;MKYIDFGSKFQDKWPNRPKFINEMFRNLEPQDCMMLERNFIGEEIKLAVFDCDNEKAPGPDGFTFKLLKYQWEVINDDVIRCIKNFEATWMISKGCNSSFITLIQKIKDLVTLGDYRLLSLIGCT
;
A
#
# COMPACT_ATOMS: atom_id res chain seq x y z
N MET A 1 34.29 -1.31 -7.83
CA MET A 1 32.85 -1.17 -7.48
C MET A 1 32.71 0.14 -6.71
N LYS A 2 32.12 1.19 -7.29
CA LYS A 2 31.95 2.49 -6.60
C LYS A 2 30.67 2.43 -5.77
N TYR A 3 30.80 2.53 -4.46
CA TYR A 3 29.68 2.63 -3.53
C TYR A 3 28.95 3.96 -3.81
N ILE A 4 27.66 3.90 -4.15
CA ILE A 4 26.81 5.09 -4.26
C ILE A 4 26.22 5.32 -2.88
N ASP A 5 26.72 6.34 -2.17
CA ASP A 5 26.15 6.77 -0.89
C ASP A 5 24.83 7.51 -1.13
N PHE A 6 23.72 6.80 -0.96
CA PHE A 6 22.38 7.37 -1.03
C PHE A 6 22.10 8.36 0.10
N GLY A 7 22.77 8.26 1.26
CA GLY A 7 22.56 9.15 2.40
C GLY A 7 22.85 10.61 2.08
N SER A 8 23.90 10.86 1.29
CA SER A 8 24.25 12.20 0.79
C SER A 8 23.15 12.88 -0.04
N LYS A 9 22.21 12.12 -0.62
CA LYS A 9 21.12 12.66 -1.45
C LYS A 9 19.88 13.06 -0.64
N PHE A 10 19.74 12.61 0.60
CA PHE A 10 18.59 12.88 1.48
C PHE A 10 18.91 13.92 2.57
N GLN A 11 19.99 14.69 2.40
CA GLN A 11 20.32 15.82 3.26
C GLN A 11 19.33 16.96 2.97
N ASP A 12 18.54 17.36 3.97
CA ASP A 12 17.57 18.45 3.84
C ASP A 12 18.35 19.78 3.72
N LYS A 13 18.45 20.31 2.50
CA LYS A 13 19.24 21.52 2.20
C LYS A 13 18.54 22.81 2.60
N TRP A 14 17.29 22.73 3.09
CA TRP A 14 16.46 23.89 3.34
C TRP A 14 16.65 24.38 4.78
N PRO A 15 17.34 25.52 5.02
CA PRO A 15 17.58 26.02 6.37
C PRO A 15 16.28 26.44 7.09
N ASN A 16 15.22 26.75 6.34
CA ASN A 16 13.89 27.04 6.86
C ASN A 16 12.86 26.33 5.99
N ARG A 17 12.31 25.21 6.49
CA ARG A 17 11.16 24.54 5.88
C ARG A 17 9.95 25.50 5.92
N PRO A 18 9.29 25.79 4.79
CA PRO A 18 8.07 26.58 4.80
C PRO A 18 7.07 26.00 5.80
N LYS A 19 6.57 26.84 6.71
CA LYS A 19 5.50 26.42 7.60
C LYS A 19 4.23 26.32 6.78
N PHE A 20 3.50 25.22 6.94
CA PHE A 20 2.21 25.05 6.30
C PHE A 20 1.23 26.09 6.86
N ILE A 21 0.85 27.07 6.03
CA ILE A 21 -0.14 28.10 6.40
C ILE A 21 -1.48 27.63 5.86
N ASN A 22 -2.36 27.20 6.77
CA ASN A 22 -3.65 26.59 6.46
C ASN A 22 -4.75 27.61 6.05
N GLU A 23 -4.38 28.68 5.35
CA GLU A 23 -5.32 29.78 5.05
C GLU A 23 -6.04 29.63 3.70
N MET A 24 -5.60 28.70 2.83
CA MET A 24 -6.13 28.54 1.48
C MET A 24 -6.80 27.18 1.19
N PHE A 25 -6.85 26.27 2.16
CA PHE A 25 -7.47 24.96 1.96
C PHE A 25 -8.94 24.98 2.37
N ARG A 26 -9.78 24.34 1.55
CA ARG A 26 -11.17 24.07 1.92
C ARG A 26 -11.17 23.11 3.10
N ASN A 27 -11.92 23.44 4.15
CA ASN A 27 -12.18 22.51 5.22
C ASN A 27 -13.25 21.51 4.76
N LEU A 28 -13.12 20.27 5.22
CA LEU A 28 -14.14 19.24 5.05
C LEU A 28 -15.41 19.63 5.79
N GLU A 29 -16.56 19.24 5.26
CA GLU A 29 -17.81 19.42 6.00
C GLU A 29 -17.82 18.49 7.23
N PRO A 30 -18.52 18.85 8.32
CA PRO A 30 -18.56 18.01 9.52
C PRO A 30 -19.04 16.57 9.23
N GLN A 31 -19.91 16.39 8.24
CA GLN A 31 -20.38 15.08 7.80
C GLN A 31 -19.28 14.24 7.17
N ASP A 32 -18.42 14.86 6.33
CA ASP A 32 -17.27 14.18 5.73
C ASP A 32 -16.25 13.78 6.80
N CYS A 33 -15.99 14.66 7.78
CA CYS A 33 -15.13 14.33 8.91
C CYS A 33 -15.67 13.10 9.67
N MET A 34 -16.96 13.09 10.00
CA MET A 34 -17.60 11.95 10.65
C MET A 34 -17.51 10.67 9.80
N MET A 35 -17.66 10.78 8.48
CA MET A 35 -17.53 9.65 7.56
C MET A 35 -16.10 9.09 7.52
N LEU A 36 -15.08 9.94 7.62
CA LEU A 36 -13.68 9.51 7.60
C LEU A 36 -13.21 8.91 8.93
N GLU A 37 -13.83 9.33 10.04
CA GLU A 37 -13.46 8.89 11.40
C GLU A 37 -14.28 7.69 11.88
N ARG A 38 -15.39 7.37 11.23
CA ARG A 38 -16.22 6.22 11.63
C ARG A 38 -15.52 4.90 11.32
N ASN A 39 -15.95 3.87 12.04
CA ASN A 39 -15.51 2.51 11.79
C ASN A 39 -15.93 2.00 10.40
N PHE A 40 -15.06 1.19 9.79
CA PHE A 40 -15.31 0.50 8.51
C PHE A 40 -16.52 -0.44 8.65
N ILE A 41 -17.44 -0.43 7.70
CA ILE A 41 -18.52 -1.43 7.66
C ILE A 41 -18.13 -2.62 6.78
N GLY A 42 -18.73 -3.79 7.03
CA GLY A 42 -18.43 -5.01 6.26
C GLY A 42 -18.61 -4.84 4.75
N GLU A 43 -19.62 -4.07 4.34
CA GLU A 43 -19.87 -3.74 2.93
C GLU A 43 -18.73 -2.91 2.33
N GLU A 44 -18.19 -1.93 3.06
CA GLU A 44 -17.04 -1.13 2.61
C GLU A 44 -15.80 -2.01 2.43
N ILE A 45 -15.57 -2.92 3.37
CA ILE A 45 -14.45 -3.88 3.30
C ILE A 45 -14.60 -4.76 2.07
N LYS A 46 -15.80 -5.31 1.83
CA LYS A 46 -16.10 -6.12 0.66
C LYS A 46 -15.87 -5.33 -0.63
N LEU A 47 -16.42 -4.13 -0.74
CA LEU A 47 -16.26 -3.27 -1.91
C LEU A 47 -14.78 -2.98 -2.18
N ALA A 48 -13.99 -2.65 -1.16
CA ALA A 48 -12.56 -2.41 -1.31
C ALA A 48 -11.80 -3.66 -1.83
N VAL A 49 -12.13 -4.85 -1.32
CA VAL A 49 -11.55 -6.11 -1.82
C VAL A 49 -11.97 -6.37 -3.27
N PHE A 50 -13.23 -6.11 -3.61
CA PHE A 50 -13.77 -6.35 -4.96
C PHE A 50 -13.30 -5.34 -6.00
N ASP A 51 -12.90 -4.13 -5.58
CA ASP A 51 -12.31 -3.09 -6.43
C ASP A 51 -10.84 -3.40 -6.82
N CYS A 52 -10.16 -4.26 -6.04
CA CYS A 52 -8.78 -4.65 -6.35
C CYS A 52 -8.70 -5.48 -7.65
N ASP A 53 -7.76 -5.17 -8.55
CA ASP A 53 -7.59 -5.96 -9.79
C ASP A 53 -7.27 -7.45 -9.53
N ASN A 54 -7.92 -8.32 -10.30
CA ASN A 54 -7.85 -9.78 -10.18
C ASN A 54 -6.49 -10.33 -10.63
N GLU A 55 -5.87 -9.71 -11.64
CA GLU A 55 -4.69 -10.24 -12.34
C GLU A 55 -3.38 -9.59 -11.85
N LYS A 56 -3.38 -9.01 -10.63
CA LYS A 56 -2.15 -8.59 -9.97
C LYS A 56 -1.24 -9.79 -9.75
N ALA A 57 0.07 -9.57 -9.91
CA ALA A 57 1.07 -10.59 -9.63
C ALA A 57 0.90 -11.10 -8.19
N PRO A 58 0.87 -12.43 -7.98
CA PRO A 58 0.72 -12.98 -6.64
C PRO A 58 1.95 -12.67 -5.78
N GLY A 59 1.76 -12.70 -4.46
CA GLY A 59 2.87 -12.75 -3.53
C GLY A 59 3.65 -14.06 -3.65
N PRO A 60 4.72 -14.26 -2.85
CA PRO A 60 5.44 -15.53 -2.77
C PRO A 60 4.56 -16.74 -2.41
N ASP A 61 3.38 -16.49 -1.83
CA ASP A 61 2.39 -17.47 -1.44
C ASP A 61 1.48 -17.95 -2.60
N GLY A 62 1.51 -17.27 -3.75
CA GLY A 62 0.70 -17.62 -4.91
C GLY A 62 -0.75 -17.12 -4.86
N PHE A 63 -1.16 -16.41 -3.81
CA PHE A 63 -2.54 -15.92 -3.66
C PHE A 63 -2.74 -14.59 -4.39
N THR A 64 -3.91 -14.46 -5.04
CA THR A 64 -4.33 -13.23 -5.72
C THR A 64 -5.71 -12.79 -5.23
N PHE A 65 -6.07 -11.53 -5.48
CA PHE A 65 -7.42 -11.02 -5.20
C PHE A 65 -8.51 -11.82 -5.94
N LYS A 66 -8.20 -12.43 -7.09
CA LYS A 66 -9.12 -13.33 -7.79
C LYS A 66 -9.58 -14.50 -6.92
N LEU A 67 -8.65 -15.11 -6.19
CA LEU A 67 -8.96 -16.22 -5.29
C LEU A 67 -9.76 -15.73 -4.08
N LEU A 68 -9.39 -14.58 -3.50
CA LEU A 68 -10.14 -13.98 -2.40
C LEU A 68 -11.60 -13.70 -2.77
N LYS A 69 -11.84 -13.13 -3.95
CA LYS A 69 -13.19 -12.85 -4.46
C LYS A 69 -13.95 -14.14 -4.78
N TYR A 70 -13.28 -15.11 -5.39
CA TYR A 70 -13.90 -16.39 -5.75
C TYR A 70 -14.33 -17.19 -4.51
N GLN A 71 -13.57 -17.11 -3.42
CA GLN A 71 -13.87 -17.80 -2.16
C GLN A 71 -14.45 -16.88 -1.09
N TRP A 72 -14.98 -15.71 -1.46
CA TRP A 72 -15.43 -14.69 -0.52
C TRP A 72 -16.39 -15.24 0.54
N GLU A 73 -17.39 -16.04 0.15
CA GLU A 73 -18.35 -16.63 1.08
C GLU A 73 -17.71 -17.53 2.16
N VAL A 74 -16.52 -18.06 1.91
CA VAL A 74 -15.77 -18.88 2.87
C VAL A 74 -14.85 -18.01 3.74
N ILE A 75 -14.20 -17.00 3.16
CA ILE A 75 -13.13 -16.25 3.84
C ILE A 75 -13.56 -14.90 4.43
N ASN A 76 -14.75 -14.41 4.08
CA ASN A 76 -15.16 -13.04 4.38
C ASN A 76 -15.12 -12.72 5.87
N ASP A 77 -15.55 -13.66 6.72
CA ASP A 77 -15.57 -13.47 8.16
C ASP A 77 -14.16 -13.24 8.72
N ASP A 78 -13.16 -13.96 8.20
CA ASP A 78 -11.76 -13.82 8.63
C ASP A 78 -11.16 -12.51 8.12
N VAL A 79 -11.47 -12.11 6.88
CA VAL A 79 -11.03 -10.81 6.31
C VAL A 79 -11.63 -9.66 7.12
N ILE A 80 -12.94 -9.67 7.38
CA ILE A 80 -13.62 -8.64 8.17
C ILE A 80 -13.05 -8.60 9.58
N ARG A 81 -12.85 -9.75 10.22
CA ARG A 81 -12.26 -9.84 11.56
C ARG A 81 -10.84 -9.26 11.60
N CYS A 82 -10.03 -9.52 10.58
CA CYS A 82 -8.68 -8.98 10.46
C CYS A 82 -8.69 -7.44 10.40
N ILE A 83 -9.52 -6.87 9.52
CA ILE A 83 -9.65 -5.40 9.40
C ILE A 83 -10.21 -4.79 10.68
N LYS A 84 -11.17 -5.44 11.33
CA LYS A 84 -11.71 -4.99 12.62
C LYS A 84 -10.69 -5.04 13.75
N ASN A 85 -9.82 -6.04 13.77
CA ASN A 85 -8.71 -6.09 14.71
C ASN A 85 -7.71 -4.96 14.45
N PHE A 86 -7.39 -4.68 13.18
CA PHE A 86 -6.56 -3.52 12.83
C PHE A 86 -7.20 -2.21 13.28
N GLU A 87 -8.49 -2.00 13.04
CA GLU A 87 -9.23 -0.81 13.49
C GLU A 87 -9.18 -0.62 15.01
N ALA A 88 -9.31 -1.71 15.78
CA ALA A 88 -9.28 -1.65 17.24
C ALA A 88 -7.87 -1.44 17.83
N THR A 89 -6.83 -1.96 17.18
CA THR A 89 -5.46 -1.98 17.72
C THR A 89 -4.52 -0.98 17.07
N TRP A 90 -4.87 -0.49 15.89
CA TRP A 90 -3.99 0.25 14.98
C TRP A 90 -2.71 -0.51 14.62
N MET A 91 -2.73 -1.84 14.76
CA MET A 91 -1.58 -2.72 14.49
C MET A 91 -1.86 -3.60 13.29
N ILE A 92 -0.91 -3.61 12.36
CA ILE A 92 -0.88 -4.55 11.24
C ILE A 92 0.00 -5.74 11.64
N SER A 93 -0.48 -6.96 11.40
CA SER A 93 0.27 -8.18 11.68
C SER A 93 1.64 -8.15 10.99
N LYS A 94 2.68 -8.59 11.72
CA LYS A 94 4.04 -8.68 11.16
C LYS A 94 4.01 -9.56 9.92
N GLY A 95 4.37 -8.99 8.78
CA GLY A 95 4.41 -9.71 7.49
C GLY A 95 3.41 -9.22 6.46
N CYS A 96 2.26 -8.63 6.84
CA CYS A 96 1.27 -8.15 5.86
C CYS A 96 1.80 -7.04 4.94
N ASN A 97 2.72 -6.21 5.44
CA ASN A 97 3.39 -5.18 4.63
C ASN A 97 4.73 -5.66 4.03
N SER A 98 4.98 -6.98 4.01
CA SER A 98 6.19 -7.53 3.40
C SER A 98 6.10 -7.39 1.89
N SER A 99 7.05 -6.66 1.30
CA SER A 99 7.13 -6.48 -0.14
C SER A 99 8.21 -7.36 -0.75
N PHE A 100 7.88 -8.07 -1.82
CA PHE A 100 8.87 -8.71 -2.68
C PHE A 100 9.38 -7.70 -3.71
N ILE A 101 10.68 -7.45 -3.70
CA ILE A 101 11.33 -6.49 -4.58
C ILE A 101 12.02 -7.24 -5.71
N THR A 102 11.69 -6.89 -6.96
CA THR A 102 12.32 -7.46 -8.16
C THR A 102 12.76 -6.38 -9.14
N LEU A 103 13.74 -6.71 -9.99
CA LEU A 103 14.26 -5.83 -11.03
C LEU A 103 13.75 -6.28 -12.40
N ILE A 104 13.00 -5.41 -13.08
CA ILE A 104 12.52 -5.63 -14.44
C ILE A 104 13.38 -4.85 -15.42
N GLN A 105 13.86 -5.50 -16.47
CA GLN A 105 14.66 -4.86 -17.52
C GLN A 105 13.84 -3.78 -18.25
N LYS A 106 14.38 -2.57 -18.40
CA LYS A 106 13.77 -1.49 -19.22
C LYS A 106 14.07 -1.66 -20.71
N ILE A 107 15.27 -2.15 -21.02
CA ILE A 107 15.84 -2.24 -22.36
C ILE A 107 16.52 -3.59 -22.54
N LYS A 108 16.67 -4.03 -23.80
CA LYS A 108 17.28 -5.34 -24.14
C LYS A 108 18.77 -5.43 -23.77
N ASP A 109 19.52 -4.36 -24.06
CA ASP A 109 20.97 -4.34 -23.87
C ASP A 109 21.32 -3.55 -22.61
N LEU A 110 21.42 -4.27 -21.49
CA LEU A 110 21.62 -3.69 -20.16
C LEU A 110 23.09 -3.31 -19.96
N VAL A 111 23.36 -2.07 -19.57
CA VAL A 111 24.74 -1.59 -19.32
C VAL A 111 24.90 -1.12 -17.87
N THR A 112 23.83 -0.60 -17.26
CA THR A 112 23.87 0.01 -15.93
C THR A 112 22.67 -0.39 -15.06
N LEU A 113 22.78 -0.20 -13.73
CA LEU A 113 21.65 -0.40 -12.80
C LEU A 113 20.44 0.51 -13.14
N GLY A 114 20.69 1.65 -13.79
CA GLY A 114 19.64 2.57 -14.26
C GLY A 114 18.73 1.96 -15.33
N ASP A 115 19.18 0.89 -15.99
CA ASP A 115 18.44 0.18 -17.04
C ASP A 115 17.41 -0.81 -16.48
N TYR A 116 17.30 -0.93 -15.16
CA TYR A 116 16.26 -1.70 -14.49
C TYR A 116 15.19 -0.79 -13.87
N ARG A 117 13.94 -1.26 -13.84
CA ARG A 117 12.86 -0.73 -13.00
C ARG A 117 12.79 -1.60 -11.76
N LEU A 118 12.94 -1.00 -10.60
CA LEU A 118 12.59 -1.63 -9.34
C LEU A 118 11.06 -1.75 -9.30
N LEU A 119 10.55 -2.96 -9.11
CA LEU A 119 9.14 -3.21 -8.82
C LEU A 119 9.03 -3.76 -7.41
N SER A 120 8.19 -3.12 -6.60
CA SER A 120 7.81 -3.60 -5.27
C SER A 120 6.44 -4.25 -5.38
N LEU A 121 6.36 -5.54 -5.06
CA LEU A 121 5.14 -6.33 -5.09
C LEU A 121 4.69 -6.58 -3.65
N ILE A 122 3.44 -6.23 -3.35
CA ILE A 122 2.81 -6.49 -2.05
C ILE A 122 1.69 -7.51 -2.29
N GLY A 123 1.68 -8.57 -1.48
CA GLY A 123 0.65 -9.61 -1.54
C GLY A 123 -0.72 -9.10 -1.08
N CYS A 124 -1.75 -9.93 -1.26
CA CYS A 124 -3.10 -9.65 -0.75
C CYS A 124 -3.34 -10.22 0.66
N THR A 125 -2.28 -10.57 1.38
CA THR A 125 -2.27 -11.33 2.65
C THR A 125 -1.76 -10.51 3.84
#